data_AF-A0A8S8Z8Z3-F1
#
_entry.id   AF-A0A8S8Z8Z3-F1
#
_cell.length_a   1.000
_cell.length_b   1.000
_cell.length_c   1.000
_cell.angle_alpha   90.00
_cell.angle_beta   90.00
_cell.angle_gamma   90.00
#
_symmetry.space_group_name_H-M   'P 1'
#
loop_
_entity.id
_entity.type
_entity.pdbx_description
1 polymer ?
#
loop_
_entity_poly.entity_id
_entity_poly.type
_entity_poly.pdbx_seq_one_letter_code
_entity_poly.pdbx_strand_id
1 'polypeptide(L)'
;MISYVGIIGISAIVIFSGDTIYPNVIQIDASKFFIGLATFGPLLRYDFLLLMTILPVVVGLTLLAKNWIKETDSILFLILGTLLAGPILIVFTNFYEILPYRYIPLIVFFSIGIGMFFSKKSIS
;
A
#
# COMPACT_ATOMS: atom_id res chain seq x y z
N MET A 1 25.43 16.02 5.62
CA MET A 1 24.68 15.07 6.47
C MET A 1 24.26 15.69 7.80
N ILE A 2 25.18 16.28 8.59
CA ILE A 2 24.85 16.97 9.85
C ILE A 2 23.81 18.11 9.67
N SER A 3 23.89 18.87 8.59
CA SER A 3 22.93 19.93 8.28
C SER A 3 21.49 19.41 8.07
N TYR A 4 21.33 18.26 7.39
CA TYR A 4 20.02 17.66 7.16
C TYR A 4 19.40 17.15 8.47
N VAL A 5 20.19 16.50 9.32
CA VAL A 5 19.74 16.06 10.64
C VAL A 5 19.32 17.27 11.50
N GLY A 6 20.10 18.35 11.45
CA GLY A 6 19.78 19.60 12.13
C GLY A 6 18.47 20.22 11.66
N ILE A 7 18.25 20.31 10.35
CA ILE A 7 16.99 20.84 9.77
C ILE A 7 15.79 20.00 10.22
N ILE A 8 15.86 18.68 10.09
CA ILE A 8 14.78 17.77 10.49
C ILE A 8 14.45 17.93 11.99
N GLY A 9 15.49 17.97 12.84
CA GLY A 9 15.32 18.13 14.28
C GLY A 9 14.67 19.46 14.65
N ILE A 10 15.14 20.58 14.07
CA ILE A 10 14.57 21.91 14.31
C ILE A 10 13.11 21.97 13.84
N SER A 11 12.81 21.45 12.66
CA SER A 11 11.43 21.40 12.15
C SER A 11 10.51 20.61 13.06
N ALA A 12 10.94 19.44 13.56
CA ALA A 12 10.16 18.66 14.51
C ALA A 12 9.89 19.46 15.79
N ILE A 13 10.90 20.10 16.38
CA ILE A 13 10.74 20.90 17.60
C ILE A 13 9.73 22.02 17.40
N VAL A 14 9.81 22.76 16.29
CA VAL A 14 8.86 23.86 15.99
C VAL A 14 7.43 23.33 15.87
N ILE A 15 7.23 22.20 15.21
CA ILE A 15 5.90 21.60 15.00
C ILE A 15 5.28 21.11 16.31
N PHE A 16 6.07 20.45 17.17
CA PHE A 16 5.57 19.86 18.42
C PHE A 16 5.51 20.84 19.60
N SER A 17 6.31 21.91 19.60
CA SER A 17 6.27 22.95 20.63
C SER A 17 5.31 24.10 20.31
N GLY A 18 4.97 24.32 19.04
CA GLY A 18 3.90 25.24 18.67
C GLY A 18 2.52 24.62 18.92
N ASP A 19 1.51 25.45 19.20
CA ASP A 19 0.09 25.07 19.22
C ASP A 19 -0.42 24.76 17.80
N THR A 20 0.26 23.84 17.11
CA THR A 20 -0.07 23.44 15.75
C THR A 20 -1.08 22.29 15.77
N ILE A 21 -1.73 22.06 14.63
CA ILE A 21 -2.68 20.95 14.51
C ILE A 21 -2.01 19.57 14.46
N TYR A 22 -0.72 19.50 14.12
CA TYR A 22 -0.03 18.25 13.78
C TYR A 22 0.09 17.24 14.93
N PRO A 23 0.34 17.63 16.19
CA PRO A 23 0.34 16.69 17.31
C PRO A 23 -1.02 15.99 17.50
N ASN A 24 -2.12 16.67 17.17
CA ASN A 24 -3.48 16.12 17.31
C ASN A 24 -3.92 15.24 16.13
N VAL A 25 -3.21 15.31 15.00
CA VAL A 25 -3.48 14.49 13.81
C VAL A 25 -3.03 13.04 13.99
N ILE A 26 -1.99 12.81 14.78
CA ILE A 26 -1.44 11.47 15.04
C ILE A 26 -2.18 10.87 16.23
N GLN A 27 -3.06 9.92 15.94
CA GLN A 27 -3.85 9.20 16.95
C GLN A 27 -3.76 7.72 16.64
N ILE A 28 -2.89 7.03 17.38
CA ILE A 28 -2.63 5.61 17.15
C ILE A 28 -3.77 4.80 17.75
N ASP A 29 -4.57 4.18 16.88
CA ASP A 29 -5.68 3.31 17.26
C ASP A 29 -5.69 2.04 16.41
N ALA A 30 -5.15 0.96 16.97
CA ALA A 30 -5.08 -0.33 16.30
C ALA A 30 -6.46 -0.94 16.01
N SER A 31 -7.50 -0.58 16.76
CA SER A 31 -8.85 -1.10 16.54
C SER A 31 -9.42 -0.67 15.19
N LYS A 32 -8.94 0.45 14.64
CA LYS A 32 -9.37 0.99 13.35
C LYS A 32 -8.76 0.28 12.14
N PHE A 33 -7.81 -0.64 12.34
CA PHE A 33 -7.22 -1.41 11.25
C PHE A 33 -8.30 -2.15 10.43
N PHE A 34 -9.22 -2.85 11.09
CA PHE A 34 -10.28 -3.59 10.41
C PHE A 34 -11.32 -2.67 9.76
N ILE A 35 -11.56 -1.49 10.33
CA ILE A 35 -12.41 -0.47 9.71
C ILE A 35 -11.78 -0.02 8.38
N GLY A 36 -10.46 0.24 8.38
CA GLY A 36 -9.73 0.55 7.17
C GLY A 36 -9.76 -0.58 6.14
N LEU A 37 -9.62 -1.83 6.58
CA LEU A 37 -9.72 -3.00 5.69
C LEU A 37 -11.11 -3.10 5.03
N ALA A 38 -12.17 -2.82 5.78
CA ALA A 38 -13.55 -2.87 5.28
C ALA A 38 -13.84 -1.79 4.21
N THR A 39 -13.03 -0.74 4.13
CA THR A 39 -13.21 0.34 3.14
C THR A 39 -12.88 -0.09 1.70
N PHE A 40 -12.20 -1.22 1.48
CA PHE A 40 -11.88 -1.70 0.13
C PHE A 40 -13.12 -1.92 -0.74
N GLY A 41 -14.17 -2.53 -0.17
CA GLY A 41 -15.40 -2.82 -0.91
C GLY A 41 -16.00 -1.55 -1.54
N PRO A 42 -16.32 -0.52 -0.75
CA PRO A 42 -16.82 0.75 -1.27
C PRO A 42 -15.85 1.50 -2.20
N LEU A 43 -14.53 1.38 -2.02
CA LEU A 43 -13.55 2.14 -2.79
C LEU A 43 -13.20 1.50 -4.14
N LEU A 44 -13.21 0.16 -4.21
CA LEU A 44 -12.92 -0.61 -5.42
C LEU A 44 -14.21 -1.08 -6.12
N ARG A 45 -15.40 -0.63 -5.69
CA ARG A 45 -16.71 -1.13 -6.17
C ARG A 45 -16.90 -1.06 -7.69
N TYR A 46 -16.19 -0.16 -8.37
CA TYR A 46 -16.28 0.03 -9.81
C TYR A 46 -15.21 -0.76 -10.59
N ASP A 47 -14.20 -1.31 -9.89
CA ASP A 47 -13.12 -2.10 -10.46
C ASP A 47 -13.42 -3.60 -10.33
N PHE A 48 -14.52 -4.05 -10.94
CA PHE A 48 -15.01 -5.43 -10.84
C PHE A 48 -13.97 -6.48 -11.23
N LEU A 49 -13.21 -6.22 -12.29
CA LEU A 49 -12.18 -7.15 -12.77
C LEU A 49 -11.12 -7.37 -11.69
N LEU A 50 -10.61 -6.29 -11.09
CA LEU A 50 -9.62 -6.36 -10.03
C LEU A 50 -10.20 -7.08 -8.80
N LEU A 51 -11.40 -6.70 -8.34
CA LEU A 51 -12.04 -7.35 -7.19
C LEU A 51 -12.24 -8.86 -7.37
N MET A 52 -12.70 -9.29 -8.55
CA MET A 52 -12.95 -10.72 -8.81
C MET A 52 -11.67 -11.52 -9.00
N THR A 53 -10.61 -10.90 -9.52
CA THR A 53 -9.41 -11.62 -9.94
C THR A 53 -8.19 -11.39 -9.06
N ILE A 54 -8.22 -10.47 -8.08
CA ILE A 54 -7.08 -10.23 -7.19
C ILE A 54 -6.67 -11.48 -6.43
N LEU A 55 -7.65 -12.25 -5.91
CA LEU A 55 -7.41 -13.51 -5.22
C LEU A 55 -6.74 -14.56 -6.13
N PRO A 56 -7.31 -14.93 -7.29
CA PRO A 56 -6.66 -15.89 -8.18
C PRO A 56 -5.33 -15.38 -8.75
N VAL A 57 -5.15 -14.07 -8.96
CA VAL A 57 -3.86 -13.50 -9.38
C VAL A 57 -2.80 -13.65 -8.29
N VAL A 58 -3.12 -13.32 -7.03
CA VAL A 58 -2.17 -13.51 -5.92
C VAL A 58 -1.80 -14.99 -5.77
N VAL A 59 -2.77 -15.90 -5.80
CA VAL A 59 -2.50 -17.35 -5.75
C VAL A 59 -1.61 -17.78 -6.93
N GLY A 60 -1.94 -17.38 -8.14
CA GLY A 60 -1.14 -17.70 -9.32
C GLY A 60 0.29 -17.15 -9.23
N LEU A 61 0.46 -15.92 -8.76
CA LEU A 61 1.77 -15.30 -8.54
C LEU A 61 2.56 -16.07 -7.48
N THR A 62 1.94 -16.51 -6.38
CA THR A 62 2.65 -17.32 -5.36
C THR A 62 3.14 -18.67 -5.93
N LEU A 63 2.42 -19.25 -6.90
CA LEU A 63 2.87 -20.44 -7.61
C LEU A 63 4.02 -20.14 -8.58
N LEU A 64 3.99 -18.98 -9.25
CA LEU A 64 5.10 -18.52 -10.11
C LEU A 64 6.36 -18.21 -9.31
N ALA A 65 6.23 -17.63 -8.10
CA ALA A 65 7.34 -17.30 -7.23
C ALA A 65 8.15 -18.55 -6.84
N LYS A 66 7.47 -19.68 -6.62
CA LYS A 66 8.12 -20.99 -6.39
C LYS A 66 8.98 -21.47 -7.57
N ASN A 67 8.71 -20.98 -8.78
CA ASN A 67 9.42 -21.35 -10.01
C ASN A 67 10.55 -20.37 -10.39
N TRP A 68 11.07 -19.61 -9.42
CA TRP A 68 12.30 -18.79 -9.54
C TRP A 68 12.26 -17.60 -10.51
N ILE A 69 11.07 -17.03 -10.77
CA ILE A 69 11.01 -15.70 -11.41
C ILE A 69 11.27 -14.67 -10.31
N LYS A 70 12.51 -14.16 -10.25
CA LYS A 70 13.04 -13.28 -9.19
C LYS A 70 12.12 -12.08 -8.88
N GLU A 71 11.43 -11.55 -9.89
CA GLU A 71 10.60 -10.35 -9.72
C GLU A 71 9.20 -10.62 -9.18
N THR A 72 8.77 -11.88 -9.09
CA THR A 72 7.42 -12.23 -8.64
C THR A 72 7.21 -11.88 -7.17
N ASP A 73 8.22 -12.11 -6.35
CA ASP A 73 8.19 -11.79 -4.92
C ASP A 73 8.02 -10.28 -4.69
N SER A 74 8.71 -9.46 -5.48
CA SER A 74 8.59 -8.00 -5.45
C SER A 74 7.18 -7.56 -5.81
N ILE A 75 6.57 -8.13 -6.85
CA ILE A 75 5.20 -7.79 -7.27
C ILE A 75 4.16 -8.22 -6.22
N LEU A 76 4.32 -9.41 -5.63
CA LEU A 76 3.47 -9.86 -4.51
C LEU A 76 3.56 -8.90 -3.33
N PHE A 77 4.78 -8.49 -2.96
CA PHE A 77 5.01 -7.52 -1.90
C PHE A 77 4.36 -6.16 -2.20
N LEU A 78 4.45 -5.68 -3.44
CA LEU A 78 3.87 -4.40 -3.85
C LEU A 78 2.33 -4.42 -3.89
N ILE A 79 1.72 -5.52 -4.35
CA ILE A 79 0.27 -5.71 -4.29
C ILE A 79 -0.19 -5.72 -2.82
N LEU A 80 0.50 -6.48 -1.95
CA LEU A 80 0.15 -6.53 -0.53
C LEU A 80 0.35 -5.18 0.16
N GLY A 81 1.48 -4.53 -0.09
CA GLY A 81 1.82 -3.25 0.52
C GLY A 81 0.84 -2.14 0.15
N THR A 82 0.43 -2.08 -1.13
CA THR A 82 -0.56 -1.10 -1.59
C THR A 82 -1.96 -1.37 -1.04
N LEU A 83 -2.33 -2.65 -0.86
CA LEU A 83 -3.56 -3.02 -0.18
C LEU A 83 -3.52 -2.58 1.30
N LEU A 84 -2.45 -2.92 2.03
CA LEU A 84 -2.33 -2.62 3.46
C LEU A 84 -2.05 -1.15 3.78
N ALA A 85 -1.58 -0.35 2.82
CA ALA A 85 -1.25 1.06 3.04
C ALA A 85 -2.41 1.88 3.63
N GLY A 86 -3.63 1.66 3.13
CA GLY A 86 -4.83 2.34 3.62
C GLY A 86 -5.16 1.98 5.08
N PRO A 87 -5.38 0.69 5.40
CA PRO A 87 -5.61 0.24 6.78
C PRO A 87 -4.52 0.65 7.76
N ILE A 88 -3.25 0.58 7.35
CA ILE A 88 -2.11 1.01 8.18
C ILE A 88 -2.17 2.52 8.42
N LEU A 89 -2.46 3.34 7.40
CA LEU A 89 -2.55 4.79 7.55
C LEU A 89 -3.63 5.19 8.57
N ILE A 90 -4.81 4.56 8.51
CA ILE A 90 -5.93 4.84 9.43
C ILE A 90 -5.58 4.53 10.89
N VAL A 91 -4.72 3.53 11.14
CA VAL A 91 -4.23 3.24 12.49
C VAL A 91 -3.47 4.43 13.06
N PHE A 92 -2.71 5.18 12.25
CA PHE A 92 -1.92 6.31 12.74
C PHE A 92 -2.69 7.63 12.78
N THR A 93 -3.69 7.81 11.93
CA THR A 93 -4.37 9.09 11.78
C THR A 93 -5.76 8.96 11.16
N ASN A 94 -6.70 9.78 11.66
CA ASN A 94 -8.05 9.91 11.10
C ASN A 94 -8.20 11.13 10.19
N PHE A 95 -7.12 11.89 9.98
CA PHE A 95 -7.16 13.14 9.22
C PHE A 95 -7.15 12.90 7.71
N TYR A 96 -6.57 11.79 7.26
CA TYR A 96 -6.49 11.45 5.84
C TYR A 96 -7.52 10.39 5.47
N GLU A 97 -8.47 10.77 4.64
CA GLU A 97 -9.40 9.82 4.04
C GLU A 97 -8.68 8.92 3.02
N ILE A 98 -9.18 7.68 2.88
CA ILE A 98 -8.75 6.79 1.82
C ILE A 98 -9.62 7.08 0.60
N LEU A 99 -9.05 7.71 -0.42
CA LEU A 99 -9.75 7.99 -1.68
C LEU A 99 -9.41 6.95 -2.76
N PRO A 100 -10.32 6.71 -3.74
CA PRO A 100 -10.14 5.67 -4.76
C PRO A 100 -8.84 5.78 -5.57
N TYR A 101 -8.40 7.00 -5.90
CA TYR A 101 -7.17 7.21 -6.69
C TYR A 101 -5.91 6.68 -5.98
N ARG A 102 -5.93 6.49 -4.65
CA ARG A 102 -4.80 5.93 -3.91
C ARG A 102 -4.55 4.46 -4.23
N TYR A 103 -5.47 3.79 -4.92
CA TYR A 103 -5.32 2.43 -5.44
C TYR A 103 -4.77 2.36 -6.87
N ILE A 104 -4.43 3.48 -7.51
CA ILE A 104 -3.74 3.45 -8.82
C ILE A 104 -2.48 2.56 -8.78
N PRO A 105 -1.60 2.63 -7.75
CA PRO A 105 -0.47 1.71 -7.64
C PRO A 105 -0.87 0.23 -7.60
N LEU A 106 -1.98 -0.10 -6.91
CA LEU A 106 -2.51 -1.47 -6.86
C LEU A 106 -2.87 -1.96 -8.28
N ILE A 107 -3.57 -1.13 -9.06
CA ILE A 107 -3.95 -1.44 -10.44
C ILE A 107 -2.71 -1.66 -11.31
N VAL A 108 -1.67 -0.83 -11.16
CA VAL A 108 -0.42 -0.95 -11.90
C VAL A 108 0.30 -2.26 -11.57
N PHE A 109 0.51 -2.57 -10.29
CA PHE A 109 1.20 -3.80 -9.88
C PHE A 109 0.40 -5.06 -10.21
N PHE A 110 -0.93 -4.99 -10.07
CA PHE A 110 -1.84 -6.04 -10.51
C PHE A 110 -1.69 -6.31 -12.02
N SER A 111 -1.64 -5.26 -12.85
CA SER A 111 -1.48 -5.39 -14.30
C SER A 111 -0.12 -5.99 -14.67
N ILE A 112 0.94 -5.59 -13.97
CA ILE A 112 2.28 -6.20 -14.12
C ILE A 112 2.21 -7.69 -13.74
N GLY A 113 1.58 -8.02 -12.61
CA GLY A 113 1.39 -9.40 -12.16
C GLY A 113 0.65 -10.26 -13.19
N ILE A 114 -0.41 -9.75 -13.82
CA ILE A 114 -1.08 -10.46 -14.91
C ILE A 114 -0.10 -10.72 -16.08
N GLY A 115 0.67 -9.71 -16.48
CA GLY A 115 1.65 -9.83 -17.56
C GLY A 115 2.70 -10.91 -17.31
N MET A 116 3.05 -11.18 -16.04
CA MET A 116 4.03 -12.21 -15.69
C MET A 116 3.56 -13.63 -16.03
N PHE A 117 2.25 -13.92 -15.99
CA PHE A 117 1.72 -15.23 -16.40
C PHE A 117 1.97 -15.53 -17.88
N PHE A 118 2.05 -14.50 -18.71
CA PHE A 118 2.26 -14.61 -20.15
C PHE A 118 3.71 -14.32 -20.58
N SER A 119 4.59 -14.05 -19.61
CA SER A 119 6.00 -13.79 -19.91
C SER A 119 6.68 -15.04 -20.42
N LYS A 120 7.45 -14.92 -21.50
CA LYS A 120 8.25 -16.02 -22.02
C LYS A 120 9.32 -16.37 -21.00
N LYS A 121 9.42 -17.66 -20.63
CA LYS A 121 10.62 -18.13 -19.91
C LYS A 121 11.81 -17.87 -20.84
N SER A 122 12.73 -17.01 -20.41
CA SER A 122 14.04 -16.92 -21.04
C SER A 122 14.71 -18.27 -20.82
N ILE A 123 14.77 -19.08 -21.87
CA ILE A 123 15.57 -20.30 -21.92
C ILE A 123 17.01 -19.78 -22.03
N SER A 124 17.68 -19.68 -20.88
CA SER A 124 19.11 -19.47 -20.76
C SER A 124 19.74 -20.75 -20.25
#